data_AF-A0A0M2PVL0-F1
#
_entry.id   AF-A0A0M2PVL0-F1
#
_cell.length_a   1.000
_cell.length_b   1.000
_cell.length_c   1.000
_cell.angle_alpha   90.00
_cell.angle_beta   90.00
_cell.angle_gamma   90.00
#
_symmetry.space_group_name_H-M   'P 1'
#
loop_
_entity.id
_entity.type
_entity.pdbx_description
1 polymer ?
#
loop_
_entity_poly.entity_id
_entity_poly.type
_entity_poly.pdbx_seq_one_letter_code
_entity_poly.pdbx_strand_id
1 'polypeptide(L)'
;MTPLRSSSRPLPPINWRWLHTLAVIGLILRLGLALGSEQIHHPDEIFQYLEQAHRWVFGYGYIPWEYRFGLRSWLLPSWIAAPLYLCKLLHWDQPHLYIPLVKTLACLGSLSVIYSTYFVGRNLSSERSGQLASLFTCCWYELIYVAPRVTPEVVSTYFFVLALAIATRRSPHPEPKTRPKTMWLWGLLWGVSSGLVVALRLQYLPPLAVMVALVLWQQPKLIRNGGLVGMAIVLLGVGWLDAVTWGQPFSSYGQNYLFNKTYGVSSLFGIQPVYYFLESLTYASGGLWIGMLGFIKPVIDRGWLPLASAGIIVLSHSWIPHKEHRFIILAIPLLLIVMAMVLDHYGSSRLTGSSRLTGSPGLTPESSPSSRQHTWDPRRIFTPLLGTGKTALATLLVLIIGLGGMVLPPAQGVYRGFYGSPLVGQLYSLTTRQPTLDPTFSRLFKGIKCLRISQTKGVKR
;
A
#
# COMPACT_ATOMS: atom_id res chain seq x y z
N MET A 1 20.15 -0.22 22.01
CA MET A 1 19.64 0.34 20.74
C MET A 1 19.39 1.82 20.93
N THR A 2 20.07 2.65 20.16
CA THR A 2 19.79 4.09 20.11
C THR A 2 18.32 4.32 19.76
N PRO A 3 17.60 5.25 20.41
CA PRO A 3 16.28 5.67 19.93
C PRO A 3 16.39 6.04 18.45
N LEU A 4 15.30 6.05 17.68
CA LEU A 4 15.29 6.66 16.34
C LEU A 4 15.77 8.12 16.49
N ARG A 5 17.10 8.33 16.45
CA ARG A 5 17.77 9.50 17.04
C ARG A 5 17.71 10.58 15.97
N SER A 6 16.62 11.34 16.00
CA SER A 6 16.44 12.50 15.14
C SER A 6 17.57 13.49 15.38
N SER A 7 18.12 14.07 14.31
CA SER A 7 18.95 15.25 14.45
C SER A 7 18.15 16.34 15.18
N SER A 8 18.77 16.98 16.17
CA SER A 8 18.18 18.07 16.98
C SER A 8 17.94 19.36 16.20
N ARG A 9 18.23 19.38 14.89
CA ARG A 9 18.04 20.55 14.05
C ARG A 9 16.62 20.57 13.49
N PRO A 10 15.93 21.72 13.55
CA PRO A 10 14.66 21.90 12.87
C PRO A 10 14.86 21.66 11.36
N LEU A 11 13.97 20.89 10.76
CA LEU A 11 13.98 20.66 9.32
C LEU A 11 13.45 21.91 8.60
N PRO A 12 13.99 22.29 7.43
CA PRO A 12 13.46 23.41 6.64
C PRO A 12 11.99 23.15 6.25
N PRO A 13 11.19 24.16 5.93
CA PRO A 13 9.80 23.96 5.52
C PRO A 13 9.69 23.00 4.33
N ILE A 14 8.58 22.25 4.28
CA ILE A 14 8.30 21.30 3.19
C ILE A 14 8.11 22.08 1.89
N ASN A 15 8.83 21.70 0.84
CA ASN A 15 8.60 22.23 -0.49
C ASN A 15 7.45 21.47 -1.19
N TRP A 16 6.21 21.85 -0.87
CA TRP A 16 5.01 21.23 -1.44
C TRP A 16 4.93 21.33 -2.96
N ARG A 17 5.40 22.44 -3.54
CA ARG A 17 5.42 22.63 -5.00
C ARG A 17 6.27 21.56 -5.65
N TRP A 18 7.50 21.34 -5.16
CA TRP A 18 8.39 20.29 -5.64
C TRP A 18 7.75 18.90 -5.57
N LEU A 19 7.18 18.55 -4.41
CA LEU A 19 6.60 17.23 -4.19
C LEU A 19 5.37 16.99 -5.09
N HIS A 20 4.52 18.00 -5.28
CA HIS A 20 3.38 17.91 -6.19
C HIS A 20 3.81 17.83 -7.66
N THR A 21 4.83 18.58 -8.07
CA THR A 21 5.39 18.47 -9.42
C THR A 21 5.91 17.06 -9.68
N LEU A 22 6.66 16.46 -8.74
CA LEU A 22 7.10 15.07 -8.86
C LEU A 22 5.92 14.09 -8.89
N ALA A 23 4.89 14.29 -8.07
CA ALA A 23 3.72 13.43 -8.09
C ALA A 23 2.96 13.50 -9.43
N VAL A 24 2.87 14.68 -10.04
CA VAL A 24 2.26 14.86 -11.37
C VAL A 24 3.10 14.19 -12.46
N ILE A 25 4.43 14.39 -12.45
CA ILE A 25 5.34 13.69 -13.38
C ILE A 25 5.20 12.17 -13.20
N GLY A 26 5.24 11.69 -11.96
CA GLY A 26 5.08 10.28 -11.63
C GLY A 26 3.73 9.71 -12.10
N LEU A 27 2.65 10.49 -11.99
CA LEU A 27 1.33 10.11 -12.50
C LEU A 27 1.34 10.01 -14.03
N ILE A 28 1.91 10.99 -14.73
CA ILE A 28 1.99 11.00 -16.20
C ILE A 28 2.76 9.76 -16.70
N LEU A 29 3.91 9.44 -16.10
CA LEU A 29 4.70 8.25 -16.47
C LEU A 29 3.90 6.95 -16.28
N ARG A 30 3.18 6.83 -15.17
CA ARG A 30 2.38 5.65 -14.84
C ARG A 30 1.15 5.51 -15.73
N LEU A 31 0.45 6.62 -16.02
CA LEU A 31 -0.69 6.62 -16.93
C LEU A 31 -0.25 6.35 -18.37
N GLY A 32 0.89 6.92 -18.81
CA GLY A 32 1.47 6.65 -20.11
C GLY A 32 1.71 5.15 -20.32
N LEU A 33 2.27 4.45 -19.33
CA LEU A 33 2.42 3.00 -19.39
C LEU A 33 1.06 2.27 -19.30
N ALA A 34 0.20 2.66 -18.37
CA ALA A 34 -1.05 1.97 -18.07
C ALA A 34 -2.05 2.00 -19.24
N LEU A 35 -2.14 3.14 -19.92
CA LEU A 35 -3.07 3.42 -21.01
C LEU A 35 -2.45 3.18 -22.38
N GLY A 36 -1.13 3.32 -22.51
CA GLY A 36 -0.41 3.06 -23.75
C GLY A 36 -0.02 1.61 -23.98
N SER A 37 -0.29 0.70 -23.05
CA SER A 37 0.07 -0.71 -23.19
C SER A 37 -0.96 -1.70 -22.61
N GLU A 38 -1.15 -2.81 -23.32
CA GLU A 38 -1.97 -3.96 -22.91
C GLU A 38 -1.10 -5.08 -22.33
N GLN A 39 -0.32 -4.74 -21.31
CA GLN A 39 0.58 -5.72 -20.69
C GLN A 39 -0.14 -6.48 -19.57
N ILE A 40 0.05 -7.78 -19.51
CA ILE A 40 -0.33 -8.63 -18.36
C ILE A 40 0.96 -9.08 -17.68
N HIS A 41 1.12 -8.77 -16.39
CA HIS A 41 2.33 -9.16 -15.65
C HIS A 41 2.21 -10.60 -15.16
N HIS A 42 1.06 -10.91 -14.55
CA HIS A 42 0.80 -12.25 -14.02
C HIS A 42 -0.70 -12.57 -14.13
N PRO A 43 -1.09 -13.80 -14.51
CA PRO A 43 -2.50 -14.20 -14.65
C PRO A 43 -3.38 -13.89 -13.43
N ASP A 44 -2.80 -13.96 -12.22
CA ASP A 44 -3.47 -13.61 -10.95
C ASP A 44 -4.14 -12.23 -10.97
N GLU A 45 -3.53 -11.24 -11.62
CA GLU A 45 -4.08 -9.86 -11.63
C GLU A 45 -5.48 -9.84 -12.25
N ILE A 46 -5.70 -10.69 -13.26
CA ILE A 46 -6.98 -10.86 -13.93
C ILE A 46 -7.82 -11.84 -13.13
N PHE A 47 -7.42 -13.11 -13.07
CA PHE A 47 -8.30 -14.18 -12.60
C PHE A 47 -8.64 -14.09 -11.11
N GLN A 48 -7.69 -13.70 -10.26
CA GLN A 48 -7.90 -13.67 -8.82
C GLN A 48 -8.53 -12.36 -8.33
N TYR A 49 -8.43 -11.25 -9.09
CA TYR A 49 -8.89 -9.94 -8.62
C TYR A 49 -9.85 -9.24 -9.59
N LEU A 50 -9.40 -8.83 -10.78
CA LEU A 50 -10.24 -8.08 -11.72
C LEU A 50 -11.47 -8.87 -12.19
N GLU A 51 -11.27 -10.13 -12.58
CA GLU A 51 -12.34 -11.03 -13.05
C GLU A 51 -13.36 -11.31 -11.94
N GLN A 52 -12.92 -11.44 -10.68
CA GLN A 52 -13.83 -11.68 -9.57
C GLN A 52 -14.66 -10.44 -9.22
N ALA A 53 -14.06 -9.26 -9.31
CA ALA A 53 -14.77 -7.99 -9.18
C ALA A 53 -15.78 -7.79 -10.31
N HIS A 54 -15.36 -8.07 -11.55
CA HIS A 54 -16.22 -8.03 -12.72
C HIS A 54 -17.40 -8.99 -12.58
N ARG A 55 -17.15 -10.24 -12.17
CA ARG A 55 -18.19 -11.24 -11.94
C ARG A 55 -19.21 -10.82 -10.88
N TRP A 56 -18.76 -10.17 -9.80
CA TRP A 56 -19.68 -9.60 -8.80
C TRP A 56 -20.64 -8.59 -9.43
N VAL A 57 -20.10 -7.66 -10.23
CA VAL A 57 -20.84 -6.51 -10.76
C VAL A 57 -21.72 -6.89 -11.95
N PHE A 58 -21.19 -7.66 -12.91
CA PHE A 58 -21.84 -7.96 -14.18
C PHE A 58 -22.49 -9.35 -14.22
N GLY A 59 -22.20 -10.23 -13.26
CA GLY A 59 -22.84 -11.54 -13.11
C GLY A 59 -22.25 -12.64 -13.99
N TYR A 60 -21.13 -12.41 -14.68
CA TYR A 60 -20.45 -13.45 -15.46
C TYR A 60 -18.94 -13.36 -15.30
N GLY A 61 -18.28 -14.50 -15.43
CA GLY A 61 -16.82 -14.61 -15.35
C GLY A 61 -16.37 -15.98 -14.82
N TYR A 62 -15.08 -16.28 -14.97
CA TYR A 62 -14.48 -17.53 -14.51
C TYR A 62 -14.31 -17.55 -12.98
N ILE A 63 -14.54 -18.70 -12.34
CA ILE A 63 -14.26 -18.91 -10.91
C ILE A 63 -13.03 -19.80 -10.77
N PRO A 64 -11.87 -19.23 -10.40
CA PRO A 64 -10.66 -20.00 -10.24
C PRO A 64 -10.71 -20.81 -8.94
N TRP A 65 -9.87 -21.84 -8.86
CA TRP A 65 -9.90 -22.83 -7.77
C TRP A 65 -9.72 -22.17 -6.40
N GLU A 66 -8.96 -21.08 -6.30
CA GLU A 66 -8.73 -20.35 -5.06
C GLU A 66 -10.05 -19.81 -4.48
N TYR A 67 -11.00 -19.39 -5.32
CA TYR A 67 -12.32 -18.95 -4.85
C TYR A 67 -13.28 -20.11 -4.64
N ARG A 68 -13.07 -21.27 -5.27
CA ARG A 68 -13.86 -22.49 -5.01
C ARG A 68 -13.60 -23.03 -3.61
N PHE A 69 -12.35 -22.93 -3.15
CA PHE A 69 -11.91 -23.39 -1.82
C PHE A 69 -11.78 -22.25 -0.80
N GLY A 70 -12.07 -21.00 -1.18
CA GLY A 70 -12.03 -19.84 -0.28
C GLY A 70 -10.64 -19.50 0.25
N LEU A 71 -9.59 -19.53 -0.59
CA LEU A 71 -8.21 -19.17 -0.25
C LEU A 71 -7.91 -17.67 -0.40
N ARG A 72 -8.82 -16.89 -0.99
CA ARG A 72 -8.61 -15.48 -1.31
C ARG A 72 -9.66 -14.64 -0.60
N SER A 73 -9.21 -13.54 0.00
CA SER A 73 -10.12 -12.58 0.60
C SER A 73 -10.80 -11.77 -0.50
N TRP A 74 -12.09 -11.49 -0.32
CA TRP A 74 -12.86 -10.59 -1.17
C TRP A 74 -12.49 -9.11 -0.99
N LEU A 75 -11.57 -8.78 -0.06
CA LEU A 75 -11.14 -7.41 0.20
C LEU A 75 -10.70 -6.68 -1.07
N LEU A 76 -9.73 -7.23 -1.81
CA LEU A 76 -9.20 -6.57 -3.01
C LEU A 76 -10.19 -6.58 -4.20
N PRO A 77 -10.88 -7.69 -4.52
CA PRO A 77 -11.94 -7.66 -5.54
C PRO A 77 -13.06 -6.67 -5.23
N SER A 78 -13.46 -6.54 -3.96
CA SER A 78 -14.51 -5.59 -3.57
C SER A 78 -14.11 -4.13 -3.82
N TRP A 79 -12.83 -3.81 -3.65
CA TRP A 79 -12.29 -2.50 -4.00
C TRP A 79 -12.37 -2.22 -5.50
N ILE A 80 -12.04 -3.22 -6.34
CA ILE A 80 -12.14 -3.11 -7.79
C ILE A 80 -13.62 -3.09 -8.24
N ALA A 81 -14.52 -3.78 -7.54
CA ALA A 81 -15.93 -3.85 -7.88
C ALA A 81 -16.61 -2.49 -7.76
N ALA A 82 -16.16 -1.61 -6.85
CA ALA A 82 -16.73 -0.28 -6.67
C ALA A 82 -16.69 0.60 -7.95
N PRO A 83 -15.53 0.84 -8.59
CA PRO A 83 -15.49 1.58 -9.85
C PRO A 83 -16.17 0.84 -11.00
N LEU A 84 -16.12 -0.50 -11.05
CA LEU A 84 -16.86 -1.26 -12.07
C LEU A 84 -18.37 -1.07 -11.95
N TYR A 85 -18.89 -1.04 -10.72
CA TYR A 85 -20.31 -0.80 -10.48
C TYR A 85 -20.72 0.61 -10.87
N LEU A 86 -19.86 1.61 -10.63
CA LEU A 86 -20.08 2.97 -11.12
C LEU A 86 -20.15 3.01 -12.65
N CYS A 87 -19.24 2.32 -13.34
CA CYS A 87 -19.32 2.16 -14.80
C CYS A 87 -20.66 1.55 -15.22
N LYS A 88 -21.10 0.49 -14.54
CA LYS A 88 -22.39 -0.16 -14.82
C LYS A 88 -23.57 0.80 -14.65
N LEU A 89 -23.58 1.62 -13.61
CA LEU A 89 -24.62 2.64 -13.40
C LEU A 89 -24.64 3.70 -14.52
N LEU A 90 -23.48 4.01 -15.09
CA LEU A 90 -23.31 4.97 -16.18
C LEU A 90 -23.46 4.31 -17.58
N HIS A 91 -23.81 3.02 -17.64
CA HIS A 91 -23.87 2.22 -18.86
C HIS A 91 -22.53 2.16 -19.63
N TRP A 92 -21.41 2.28 -18.91
CA TRP A 92 -20.04 2.11 -19.41
C TRP A 92 -19.61 0.64 -19.29
N ASP A 93 -20.43 -0.26 -19.85
CA ASP A 93 -20.26 -1.72 -19.71
C ASP A 93 -19.17 -2.29 -20.62
N GLN A 94 -18.50 -1.44 -21.39
CA GLN A 94 -17.48 -1.84 -22.35
C GLN A 94 -16.08 -1.92 -21.71
N PRO A 95 -15.30 -2.99 -21.96
CA PRO A 95 -13.96 -3.17 -21.36
C PRO A 95 -13.00 -2.00 -21.60
N HIS A 96 -13.07 -1.37 -22.78
CA HIS A 96 -12.24 -0.22 -23.13
C HIS A 96 -12.54 1.04 -22.29
N LEU A 97 -13.63 1.07 -21.51
CA LEU A 97 -13.95 2.16 -20.58
C LEU A 97 -13.53 1.82 -19.15
N TYR A 98 -13.99 0.67 -18.64
CA TYR A 98 -13.78 0.35 -17.24
C TYR A 98 -12.36 -0.13 -16.91
N ILE A 99 -11.65 -0.77 -17.86
CA ILE A 99 -10.26 -1.22 -17.63
C ILE A 99 -9.32 0.00 -17.47
N PRO A 100 -9.31 1.00 -18.39
CA PRO A 100 -8.58 2.24 -18.19
C PRO A 100 -8.92 2.96 -16.89
N LEU A 101 -10.19 2.96 -16.48
CA LEU A 101 -10.60 3.58 -15.22
C LEU A 101 -9.95 2.89 -14.02
N VAL A 102 -10.04 1.55 -13.92
CA VAL A 102 -9.44 0.79 -12.82
C VAL A 102 -7.92 1.00 -12.78
N LYS A 103 -7.25 0.94 -13.93
CA LYS A 103 -5.81 1.22 -14.04
C LYS A 103 -5.47 2.65 -13.60
N THR A 104 -6.27 3.64 -13.99
CA THR A 104 -6.09 5.04 -13.60
C THR A 104 -6.20 5.22 -12.08
N LEU A 105 -7.18 4.58 -11.45
CA LEU A 105 -7.35 4.58 -10.00
C LEU A 105 -6.17 3.92 -9.28
N ALA A 106 -5.66 2.80 -9.82
CA ALA A 106 -4.46 2.15 -9.31
C ALA A 106 -3.22 3.08 -9.41
N CYS A 107 -3.02 3.74 -10.55
CA CYS A 107 -1.95 4.72 -10.73
C CYS A 107 -2.07 5.90 -9.75
N LEU A 108 -3.27 6.42 -9.51
CA LEU A 108 -3.52 7.45 -8.49
C LEU A 108 -3.16 6.95 -7.09
N GLY A 109 -3.55 5.72 -6.75
CA GLY A 109 -3.19 5.07 -5.49
C GLY A 109 -1.67 4.95 -5.30
N SER A 110 -0.93 4.64 -6.36
CA SER A 110 0.53 4.50 -6.32
C SER A 110 1.28 5.79 -5.98
N LEU A 111 0.65 6.97 -6.16
CA LEU A 111 1.25 8.25 -5.75
C LEU A 111 1.52 8.30 -4.25
N SER A 112 0.77 7.53 -3.45
CA SER A 112 1.00 7.39 -2.01
C SER A 112 2.44 7.00 -1.68
N VAL A 113 3.09 6.19 -2.52
CA VAL A 113 4.50 5.79 -2.33
C VAL A 113 5.43 6.99 -2.45
N ILE A 114 5.21 7.88 -3.43
CA ILE A 114 6.05 9.07 -3.65
C ILE A 114 6.00 10.00 -2.44
N TYR A 115 4.81 10.25 -1.88
CA TYR A 115 4.66 11.05 -0.67
C TYR A 115 5.24 10.34 0.55
N SER A 116 4.97 9.05 0.71
CA SER A 116 5.39 8.31 1.89
C SER A 116 6.91 8.18 1.96
N THR A 117 7.59 7.91 0.85
CA THR A 117 9.07 7.83 0.77
C THR A 117 9.71 9.19 1.05
N TYR A 118 9.13 10.29 0.56
CA TYR A 118 9.56 11.65 0.92
C TYR A 118 9.56 11.84 2.43
N PHE A 119 8.44 11.52 3.08
CA PHE A 119 8.33 11.69 4.52
C PHE A 119 9.27 10.78 5.29
N VAL A 120 9.44 9.51 4.90
CA VAL A 120 10.41 8.62 5.57
C VAL A 120 11.84 9.17 5.46
N GLY A 121 12.30 9.54 4.26
CA GLY A 121 13.65 10.09 4.05
C GLY A 121 13.88 11.40 4.81
N ARG A 122 12.87 12.29 4.78
CA ARG A 122 12.88 13.55 5.53
C ARG A 122 12.90 13.34 7.05
N ASN A 123 12.11 12.41 7.55
CA ASN A 123 12.00 12.13 8.98
C ASN A 123 13.31 11.55 9.54
N LEU A 124 13.86 10.55 8.85
CA LEU A 124 15.03 9.79 9.29
C LEU A 124 16.35 10.54 9.08
N SER A 125 16.48 11.35 8.01
CA SER A 125 17.72 12.06 7.70
C SER A 125 17.53 13.57 7.56
N SER A 126 17.08 14.02 6.38
CA SER A 126 17.13 15.42 5.96
C SER A 126 16.09 15.71 4.87
N GLU A 127 15.79 16.99 4.63
CA GLU A 127 14.91 17.39 3.53
C GLU A 127 15.38 16.89 2.17
N ARG A 128 16.69 16.98 1.90
CA ARG A 128 17.27 16.52 0.64
C ARG A 128 17.14 15.00 0.48
N SER A 129 17.29 14.24 1.57
CA SER A 129 17.05 12.80 1.55
C SER A 129 15.59 12.46 1.22
N GLY A 130 14.62 13.22 1.75
CA GLY A 130 13.22 13.09 1.37
C GLY A 130 13.00 13.37 -0.12
N GLN A 131 13.58 14.46 -0.64
CA GLN A 131 13.47 14.83 -2.06
C GLN A 131 14.08 13.78 -3.00
N LEU A 132 15.23 13.21 -2.62
CA LEU A 132 15.86 12.12 -3.37
C LEU A 132 15.02 10.84 -3.32
N ALA A 133 14.47 10.49 -2.16
CA ALA A 133 13.63 9.29 -2.02
C ALA A 133 12.35 9.38 -2.86
N SER A 134 11.68 10.53 -2.89
CA SER A 134 10.53 10.73 -3.76
C SER A 134 10.89 10.81 -5.23
N LEU A 135 12.02 11.42 -5.59
CA LEU A 135 12.52 11.43 -6.97
C LEU A 135 12.79 10.01 -7.46
N PHE A 136 13.50 9.20 -6.67
CA PHE A 136 13.79 7.82 -7.01
C PHE A 136 12.52 7.00 -7.16
N THR A 137 11.59 7.08 -6.19
CA THR A 137 10.33 6.33 -6.28
C THR A 137 9.36 6.84 -7.36
N CYS A 138 9.47 8.11 -7.75
CA CYS A 138 8.76 8.69 -8.88
C CYS A 138 9.21 8.04 -10.20
N CYS A 139 10.52 7.93 -10.41
CA CYS A 139 11.13 7.55 -11.70
C CYS A 139 11.55 6.07 -11.79
N TRP A 140 11.57 5.31 -10.68
CA TRP A 140 12.03 3.92 -10.70
C TRP A 140 11.10 3.03 -11.51
N TYR A 141 11.66 2.33 -12.50
CA TYR A 141 10.89 1.64 -13.51
C TYR A 141 9.98 0.55 -12.92
N GLU A 142 10.43 -0.21 -11.91
CA GLU A 142 9.60 -1.27 -11.28
C GLU A 142 8.35 -0.68 -10.63
N LEU A 143 8.47 0.49 -9.99
CA LEU A 143 7.35 1.17 -9.34
C LEU A 143 6.40 1.82 -10.35
N ILE A 144 6.89 2.20 -11.53
CA ILE A 144 6.05 2.62 -12.65
C ILE A 144 5.33 1.41 -13.25
N TYR A 145 6.04 0.30 -13.42
CA TYR A 145 5.55 -0.95 -14.02
C TYR A 145 4.43 -1.60 -13.20
N VAL A 146 4.58 -1.65 -11.87
CA VAL A 146 3.56 -2.24 -10.99
C VAL A 146 2.42 -1.28 -10.64
N ALA A 147 2.53 0.03 -10.94
CA ALA A 147 1.52 1.03 -10.58
C ALA A 147 0.09 0.74 -11.06
N PRO A 148 -0.15 0.28 -12.32
CA PRO A 148 -1.50 -0.06 -12.76
C PRO A 148 -1.99 -1.42 -12.24
N ARG A 149 -1.15 -2.19 -11.54
CA ARG A 149 -1.43 -3.57 -11.13
C ARG A 149 -2.10 -3.59 -9.76
N VAL A 150 -3.34 -4.05 -9.72
CA VAL A 150 -4.09 -4.19 -8.48
C VAL A 150 -3.86 -5.57 -7.88
N THR A 151 -2.65 -5.80 -7.35
CA THR A 151 -2.33 -7.04 -6.63
C THR A 151 -2.06 -6.79 -5.15
N PRO A 152 -2.26 -7.79 -4.26
CA PRO A 152 -2.09 -7.58 -2.83
C PRO A 152 -0.67 -7.20 -2.43
N GLU A 153 0.36 -7.69 -3.13
CA GLU A 153 1.77 -7.34 -2.87
C GLU A 153 2.01 -5.84 -3.08
N VAL A 154 1.50 -5.30 -4.19
CA VAL A 154 1.68 -3.91 -4.59
C VAL A 154 0.91 -2.98 -3.64
N VAL A 155 -0.38 -3.25 -3.43
CA VAL A 155 -1.22 -2.42 -2.57
C VAL A 155 -0.76 -2.50 -1.11
N SER A 156 -0.36 -3.68 -0.63
CA SER A 156 0.22 -3.84 0.71
C SER A 156 1.54 -3.08 0.85
N THR A 157 2.35 -3.00 -0.21
CA THR A 157 3.59 -2.21 -0.19
C THR A 157 3.29 -0.73 0.05
N TYR A 158 2.25 -0.20 -0.58
CA TYR A 158 1.85 1.21 -0.44
C TYR A 158 1.46 1.51 1.02
N PHE A 159 0.63 0.65 1.62
CA PHE A 159 0.24 0.79 3.02
C PHE A 159 1.41 0.58 3.99
N PHE A 160 2.35 -0.32 3.69
CA PHE A 160 3.53 -0.53 4.53
C PHE A 160 4.40 0.73 4.58
N VAL A 161 4.70 1.31 3.42
CA VAL A 161 5.55 2.51 3.33
C VAL A 161 4.84 3.72 3.95
N LEU A 162 3.51 3.82 3.81
CA LEU A 162 2.71 4.83 4.52
C LEU A 162 2.77 4.64 6.04
N ALA A 163 2.60 3.42 6.53
CA ALA A 163 2.73 3.10 7.96
C ALA A 163 4.14 3.44 8.47
N LEU A 164 5.18 3.17 7.68
CA LEU A 164 6.56 3.55 7.99
C LEU A 164 6.74 5.07 8.02
N ALA A 165 6.13 5.82 7.10
CA ALA A 165 6.17 7.29 7.11
C ALA A 165 5.55 7.88 8.38
N ILE A 166 4.44 7.29 8.86
CA ILE A 166 3.78 7.72 10.09
C ILE A 166 4.58 7.30 11.32
N ALA A 167 5.12 6.07 11.36
CA ALA A 167 5.90 5.54 12.48
C ALA A 167 7.23 6.29 12.67
N THR A 168 7.86 6.72 11.57
CA THR A 168 9.11 7.48 11.59
C THR A 168 8.90 8.97 11.81
N ARG A 169 7.65 9.44 11.80
CA ARG A 169 7.34 10.85 12.02
C ARG A 169 8.01 11.31 13.30
N ARG A 170 8.79 12.39 13.20
CA ARG A 170 9.34 13.06 14.37
C ARG A 170 8.16 13.45 15.24
N SER A 171 7.99 12.75 16.35
CA SER A 171 7.05 13.19 17.37
C SER A 171 7.47 14.62 17.68
N PRO A 172 6.62 15.64 17.46
CA PRO A 172 6.96 16.95 17.96
C PRO A 172 7.23 16.73 19.44
N HIS A 173 8.45 17.04 19.89
CA HIS A 173 8.67 17.41 21.28
C HIS A 173 7.44 18.21 21.67
N PRO A 174 6.70 17.85 22.73
CA PRO A 174 5.30 18.24 22.91
C PRO A 174 5.19 19.73 22.63
N GLU A 175 4.88 20.07 21.38
CA GLU A 175 4.63 21.45 21.04
C GLU A 175 3.35 21.68 21.80
N PRO A 176 3.26 22.73 22.64
CA PRO A 176 2.09 23.00 23.46
C PRO A 176 0.78 23.12 22.64
N LYS A 177 0.87 23.07 21.31
CA LYS A 177 -0.25 23.15 20.35
C LYS A 177 -0.63 21.83 19.67
N THR A 178 0.05 20.70 19.89
CA THR A 178 -0.36 19.43 19.23
C THR A 178 -1.61 18.88 19.91
N ARG A 179 -2.77 19.06 19.28
CA ARG A 179 -4.05 18.65 19.85
C ARG A 179 -4.11 17.12 20.05
N PRO A 180 -4.59 16.61 21.21
CA PRO A 180 -4.73 15.17 21.47
C PRO A 180 -5.48 14.43 20.36
N LYS A 181 -6.56 15.03 19.83
CA LYS A 181 -7.33 14.47 18.72
C LYS A 181 -6.46 14.17 17.49
N THR A 182 -5.51 15.04 17.17
CA THR A 182 -4.61 14.86 16.03
C THR A 182 -3.70 13.66 16.24
N MET A 183 -3.10 13.51 17.42
CA MET A 183 -2.24 12.36 17.73
C MET A 183 -3.01 11.04 17.66
N TRP A 184 -4.24 11.02 18.17
CA TRP A 184 -5.10 9.84 18.09
C TRP A 184 -5.43 9.48 16.64
N LEU A 185 -5.76 10.46 15.79
CA LEU A 185 -6.03 10.24 14.36
C LEU A 185 -4.80 9.72 13.60
N TRP A 186 -3.60 10.20 13.92
CA TRP A 186 -2.36 9.65 13.34
C TRP A 186 -2.11 8.21 13.79
N GLY A 187 -2.37 7.91 15.06
CA GLY A 187 -2.39 6.53 15.56
C GLY A 187 -3.37 5.67 14.78
N LEU A 188 -4.62 6.12 14.65
CA LEU A 188 -5.67 5.42 13.91
C LEU A 188 -5.26 5.13 12.46
N LEU A 189 -4.76 6.14 11.74
CA LEU A 189 -4.29 5.98 10.36
C LEU A 189 -3.13 4.99 10.24
N TRP A 190 -2.18 5.03 11.17
CA TRP A 190 -1.09 4.05 11.22
C TRP A 190 -1.61 2.64 11.48
N GLY A 191 -2.56 2.48 12.40
CA GLY A 191 -3.20 1.21 12.73
C GLY A 191 -3.97 0.61 11.55
N VAL A 192 -4.80 1.43 10.88
CA VAL A 192 -5.53 1.01 9.67
C VAL A 192 -4.57 0.60 8.57
N SER A 193 -3.53 1.40 8.31
CA SER A 193 -2.52 1.07 7.30
C SER A 193 -1.81 -0.25 7.63
N SER A 194 -1.41 -0.45 8.89
CA SER A 194 -0.75 -1.67 9.35
C SER A 194 -1.68 -2.89 9.28
N GLY A 195 -2.95 -2.74 9.63
CA GLY A 195 -3.95 -3.79 9.47
C GLY A 195 -4.16 -4.19 8.01
N LEU A 196 -4.18 -3.21 7.09
CA LEU A 196 -4.32 -3.45 5.66
C LEU A 196 -3.11 -4.17 5.06
N VAL A 197 -1.89 -3.93 5.57
CA VAL A 197 -0.70 -4.69 5.18
C VAL A 197 -0.91 -6.18 5.46
N VAL A 198 -1.30 -6.54 6.69
CA VAL A 198 -1.52 -7.95 7.07
C VAL A 198 -2.69 -8.54 6.29
N ALA A 199 -3.77 -7.78 6.13
CA ALA A 199 -4.97 -8.24 5.44
C ALA A 199 -4.69 -8.55 3.96
N LEU A 200 -3.96 -7.69 3.27
CA LEU A 200 -3.64 -7.92 1.85
C LEU A 200 -2.52 -8.95 1.70
N ARG A 201 -1.50 -8.89 2.56
CA ARG A 201 -0.32 -9.73 2.45
C ARG A 201 0.20 -10.16 3.81
N LEU A 202 -0.32 -11.27 4.32
CA LEU A 202 0.11 -11.87 5.59
C LEU A 202 1.64 -12.12 5.64
N GLN A 203 2.26 -12.40 4.49
CA GLN A 203 3.70 -12.61 4.38
C GLN A 203 4.53 -11.35 4.66
N TYR A 204 3.92 -10.16 4.73
CA TYR A 204 4.59 -8.91 5.15
C TYR A 204 4.52 -8.69 6.66
N LEU A 205 3.94 -9.63 7.41
CA LEU A 205 3.89 -9.60 8.87
C LEU A 205 5.28 -9.55 9.52
N PRO A 206 6.31 -10.31 9.10
CA PRO A 206 7.62 -10.27 9.76
C PRO A 206 8.26 -8.87 9.85
N PRO A 207 8.43 -8.10 8.76
CA PRO A 207 8.95 -6.74 8.87
C PRO A 207 7.97 -5.79 9.58
N LEU A 208 6.66 -5.99 9.44
CA LEU A 208 5.65 -5.17 10.12
C LEU A 208 5.69 -5.37 11.64
N ALA A 209 5.91 -6.59 12.12
CA ALA A 209 5.95 -6.91 13.54
C ALA A 209 7.06 -6.13 14.26
N VAL A 210 8.22 -5.95 13.62
CA VAL A 210 9.30 -5.10 14.13
C VAL A 210 8.82 -3.65 14.27
N MET A 211 8.18 -3.10 13.23
CA MET A 211 7.63 -1.73 13.28
C MET A 211 6.55 -1.57 14.34
N VAL A 212 5.66 -2.55 14.51
CA VAL A 212 4.62 -2.56 15.55
C VAL A 212 5.26 -2.56 16.93
N ALA A 213 6.25 -3.44 17.18
CA ALA A 213 6.96 -3.49 18.45
C ALA A 213 7.62 -2.14 18.79
N LEU A 214 8.25 -1.49 17.81
CA LEU A 214 8.83 -0.15 18.00
C LEU A 214 7.77 0.89 18.34
N VAL A 215 6.61 0.87 17.67
CA VAL A 215 5.52 1.82 17.94
C VAL A 215 4.94 1.60 19.33
N LEU A 216 4.71 0.35 19.73
CA LEU A 216 4.21 0.03 21.07
C LEU A 216 5.19 0.45 22.18
N TRP A 217 6.49 0.37 21.91
CA TRP A 217 7.57 0.73 22.83
C TRP A 217 7.81 2.25 22.90
N GLN A 218 7.91 2.93 21.76
CA GLN A 218 8.47 4.28 21.68
C GLN A 218 7.42 5.39 21.54
N GLN A 219 6.21 5.07 21.05
CA GLN A 219 5.22 6.11 20.72
C GLN A 219 4.33 6.47 21.92
N PRO A 220 3.85 7.72 22.01
CA PRO A 220 2.91 8.15 23.03
C PRO A 220 1.67 7.26 23.11
N LYS A 221 1.14 7.08 24.34
CA LYS A 221 -0.05 6.24 24.61
C LYS A 221 -1.22 6.52 23.66
N LEU A 222 -1.43 7.78 23.28
CA LEU A 222 -2.54 8.16 22.41
C LEU A 222 -2.38 7.69 20.95
N ILE A 223 -1.15 7.74 20.41
CA ILE A 223 -0.82 7.17 19.10
C ILE A 223 -0.94 5.65 19.16
N ARG A 224 -0.38 5.03 20.22
CA ARG A 224 -0.46 3.58 20.44
C ARG A 224 -1.89 3.08 20.49
N ASN A 225 -2.75 3.70 21.30
CA ASN A 225 -4.14 3.30 21.46
C ASN A 225 -4.93 3.53 20.17
N GLY A 226 -4.73 4.66 19.49
CA GLY A 226 -5.30 4.89 18.15
C GLY A 226 -4.87 3.81 17.16
N GLY A 227 -3.58 3.43 17.17
CA GLY A 227 -3.01 2.37 16.35
C GLY A 227 -3.62 1.00 16.60
N LEU A 228 -3.77 0.61 17.87
CA LEU A 228 -4.42 -0.65 18.24
C LEU A 228 -5.88 -0.68 17.78
N VAL A 229 -6.62 0.41 17.96
CA VAL A 229 -8.00 0.53 17.48
C VAL A 229 -8.07 0.45 15.95
N GLY A 230 -7.21 1.17 15.24
CA GLY A 230 -7.19 1.16 13.78
C GLY A 230 -6.86 -0.22 13.20
N MET A 231 -5.90 -0.92 13.81
CA MET A 231 -5.55 -2.27 13.39
C MET A 231 -6.68 -3.27 13.69
N ALA A 232 -7.31 -3.16 14.88
CA ALA A 232 -8.46 -3.99 15.24
C ALA A 232 -9.64 -3.79 14.28
N ILE A 233 -9.96 -2.54 13.88
CA ILE A 233 -11.04 -2.24 12.92
C ILE A 233 -10.82 -3.00 11.61
N VAL A 234 -9.60 -2.98 11.06
CA VAL A 234 -9.32 -3.65 9.79
C VAL A 234 -9.35 -5.17 9.95
N LEU A 235 -8.68 -5.72 10.97
CA LEU A 235 -8.62 -7.17 11.15
C LEU A 235 -10.01 -7.76 11.45
N LEU A 236 -10.80 -7.12 12.31
CA LEU A 236 -12.18 -7.52 12.58
C LEU A 236 -13.06 -7.35 11.34
N GLY A 237 -12.89 -6.27 10.57
CA GLY A 237 -13.62 -6.04 9.33
C GLY A 237 -13.34 -7.11 8.28
N VAL A 238 -12.10 -7.55 8.15
CA VAL A 238 -11.70 -8.64 7.25
C VAL A 238 -12.20 -9.99 7.74
N GLY A 239 -12.09 -10.28 9.04
CA GLY A 239 -12.67 -11.49 9.63
C GLY A 239 -14.18 -11.55 9.40
N TRP A 240 -14.87 -10.42 9.55
CA TRP A 240 -16.29 -10.31 9.24
C TRP A 240 -16.60 -10.45 7.75
N LEU A 241 -15.80 -9.85 6.87
CA LEU A 241 -15.92 -10.01 5.42
C LEU A 241 -15.79 -11.48 5.00
N ASP A 242 -14.81 -12.19 5.54
CA ASP A 242 -14.63 -13.62 5.32
C ASP A 242 -15.82 -14.42 5.91
N ALA A 243 -16.33 -14.05 7.09
CA ALA A 243 -17.51 -14.70 7.66
C ALA A 243 -18.76 -14.52 6.78
N VAL A 244 -18.92 -13.37 6.14
CA VAL A 244 -20.05 -13.12 5.21
C VAL A 244 -19.86 -13.84 3.88
N THR A 245 -18.65 -13.84 3.33
CA THR A 245 -18.38 -14.38 1.98
C THR A 245 -18.15 -15.89 1.98
N TRP A 246 -17.52 -16.41 3.02
CA TRP A 246 -17.13 -17.81 3.17
C TRP A 246 -17.88 -18.54 4.30
N GLY A 247 -18.64 -17.84 5.14
CA GLY A 247 -19.38 -18.45 6.25
C GLY A 247 -18.54 -18.70 7.51
N GLN A 248 -17.23 -18.42 7.48
CA GLN A 248 -16.32 -18.54 8.61
C GLN A 248 -15.32 -17.38 8.63
N PRO A 249 -15.03 -16.78 9.79
CA PRO A 249 -14.07 -15.68 9.87
C PRO A 249 -12.64 -16.15 9.56
N PHE A 250 -11.88 -15.31 8.85
CA PHE A 250 -10.49 -15.56 8.44
C PHE A 250 -10.26 -16.85 7.64
N SER A 251 -11.33 -17.37 7.03
CA SER A 251 -11.31 -18.53 6.15
C SER A 251 -10.24 -18.40 5.05
N SER A 252 -10.10 -17.22 4.45
CA SER A 252 -9.14 -16.99 3.37
C SER A 252 -7.69 -17.23 3.79
N TYR A 253 -7.30 -16.77 4.97
CA TYR A 253 -5.95 -16.94 5.50
C TYR A 253 -5.69 -18.39 5.92
N GLY A 254 -6.65 -19.02 6.61
CA GLY A 254 -6.54 -20.41 7.05
C GLY A 254 -6.40 -21.38 5.89
N GLN A 255 -7.26 -21.25 4.87
CA GLN A 255 -7.18 -22.09 3.67
C GLN A 255 -5.93 -21.80 2.84
N ASN A 256 -5.53 -20.53 2.70
CA ASN A 256 -4.30 -20.20 1.99
C ASN A 256 -3.08 -20.87 2.62
N TYR A 257 -2.98 -20.85 3.95
CA TYR A 257 -1.92 -21.55 4.68
C TYR A 257 -2.00 -23.07 4.49
N LEU A 258 -3.19 -23.65 4.65
CA LEU A 258 -3.40 -25.10 4.49
C LEU A 258 -2.97 -25.58 3.09
N PHE A 259 -3.51 -24.97 2.03
CA PHE A 259 -3.22 -25.42 0.67
C PHE A 259 -1.78 -25.15 0.23
N ASN A 260 -1.23 -23.97 0.53
CA ASN A 260 0.12 -23.64 0.05
C ASN A 260 1.21 -24.29 0.89
N LYS A 261 1.07 -24.30 2.22
CA LYS A 261 2.12 -24.82 3.12
C LYS A 261 1.95 -26.30 3.44
N THR A 262 0.73 -26.76 3.70
CA THR A 262 0.47 -28.16 4.12
C THR A 262 0.33 -29.08 2.93
N TYR A 263 -0.46 -28.70 1.92
CA TYR A 263 -0.63 -29.48 0.69
C TYR A 263 0.41 -29.18 -0.38
N GLY A 264 1.28 -28.18 -0.16
CA GLY A 264 2.39 -27.89 -1.05
C GLY A 264 1.98 -27.39 -2.45
N VAL A 265 0.74 -26.95 -2.65
CA VAL A 265 0.18 -26.57 -3.95
C VAL A 265 0.99 -25.46 -4.62
N SER A 266 1.54 -24.54 -3.83
CA SER A 266 2.41 -23.48 -4.36
C SER A 266 3.65 -24.02 -5.08
N SER A 267 4.16 -25.19 -4.69
CA SER A 267 5.35 -25.79 -5.29
C SER A 267 5.10 -26.31 -6.70
N LEU A 268 3.84 -26.57 -7.07
CA LEU A 268 3.44 -26.95 -8.44
C LEU A 268 3.69 -25.82 -9.45
N PHE A 269 3.76 -24.57 -8.98
CA PHE A 269 4.07 -23.40 -9.79
C PHE A 269 5.59 -23.14 -9.90
N GLY A 270 6.42 -24.11 -9.53
CA GLY A 270 7.86 -24.06 -9.63
C GLY A 270 8.55 -23.77 -8.29
N ILE A 271 9.78 -24.27 -8.16
CA ILE A 271 10.64 -24.10 -6.99
C ILE A 271 11.89 -23.38 -7.43
N GLN A 272 12.33 -22.42 -6.62
CA GLN A 272 13.53 -21.62 -6.89
C GLN A 272 14.52 -21.73 -5.72
N PRO A 273 15.83 -21.59 -5.96
CA PRO A 273 16.84 -21.67 -4.93
C PRO A 273 16.73 -20.55 -3.89
N VAL A 274 17.38 -20.71 -2.74
CA VAL A 274 17.33 -19.75 -1.61
C VAL A 274 17.87 -18.36 -2.02
N TYR A 275 18.87 -18.32 -2.91
CA TYR A 275 19.50 -17.09 -3.39
C TYR A 275 18.72 -16.37 -4.50
N TYR A 276 17.61 -16.94 -5.00
CA TYR A 276 16.82 -16.38 -6.11
C TYR A 276 16.46 -14.91 -5.93
N PHE A 277 16.10 -14.47 -4.72
CA PHE A 277 15.72 -13.07 -4.49
C PHE A 277 16.91 -12.10 -4.58
N LEU A 278 18.12 -12.53 -4.18
CA LEU A 278 19.33 -11.73 -4.37
C LEU A 278 19.68 -11.62 -5.85
N GLU A 279 19.58 -12.72 -6.57
CA GLU A 279 19.76 -12.78 -8.02
C GLU A 279 18.75 -11.87 -8.73
N SER A 280 17.47 -12.02 -8.40
CA SER A 280 16.37 -11.22 -8.97
C SER A 280 16.52 -9.72 -8.68
N LEU A 281 16.90 -9.33 -7.47
CA LEU A 281 17.21 -7.92 -7.15
C LEU A 281 18.46 -7.41 -7.87
N THR A 282 19.42 -8.29 -8.18
CA THR A 282 20.60 -7.92 -8.95
C THR A 282 20.24 -7.63 -10.39
N TYR A 283 19.50 -8.52 -11.04
CA TYR A 283 19.13 -8.37 -12.45
C TYR A 283 18.02 -7.36 -12.67
N ALA A 284 16.91 -7.46 -11.94
CA ALA A 284 15.78 -6.56 -12.10
C ALA A 284 16.13 -5.16 -11.60
N SER A 285 16.61 -5.02 -10.37
CA SER A 285 16.84 -3.70 -9.78
C SER A 285 18.23 -3.13 -10.09
N GLY A 286 18.98 -3.71 -11.03
CA GLY A 286 20.31 -3.22 -11.43
C GLY A 286 21.34 -3.23 -10.29
N GLY A 287 21.27 -4.22 -9.39
CA GLY A 287 22.18 -4.33 -8.26
C GLY A 287 21.96 -3.27 -7.18
N LEU A 288 20.74 -2.73 -7.05
CA LEU A 288 20.43 -1.66 -6.10
C LEU A 288 20.83 -1.97 -4.64
N TRP A 289 20.87 -3.24 -4.25
CA TRP A 289 21.34 -3.68 -2.94
C TRP A 289 22.88 -3.61 -2.79
N ILE A 290 23.66 -3.73 -3.88
CA ILE A 290 25.14 -3.65 -3.88
C ILE A 290 25.58 -2.25 -3.47
N GLY A 291 24.87 -1.24 -3.98
CA GLY A 291 25.06 0.16 -3.61
C GLY A 291 24.88 0.45 -2.12
N MET A 292 24.49 -0.52 -1.29
CA MET A 292 24.32 -0.38 0.16
C MET A 292 25.48 -0.97 0.97
N LEU A 293 26.19 -1.95 0.42
CA LEU A 293 27.27 -2.66 1.12
C LEU A 293 28.44 -1.73 1.50
N GLY A 294 28.64 -0.65 0.75
CA GLY A 294 29.71 0.33 1.01
C GLY A 294 29.42 1.35 2.12
N PHE A 295 28.22 1.40 2.70
CA PHE A 295 27.75 2.59 3.44
C PHE A 295 27.17 2.30 4.82
N ILE A 296 27.86 1.43 5.55
CA ILE A 296 27.41 0.77 6.78
C ILE A 296 27.04 1.76 7.89
N LYS A 297 27.85 2.78 8.18
CA LYS A 297 27.68 3.57 9.42
C LYS A 297 26.47 4.53 9.42
N PRO A 298 26.30 5.44 8.43
CA PRO A 298 25.17 6.37 8.43
C PRO A 298 23.81 5.68 8.19
N VAL A 299 23.84 4.58 7.41
CA VAL A 299 22.66 3.76 7.11
C VAL A 299 22.20 3.00 8.34
N ILE A 300 23.10 2.41 9.12
CA ILE A 300 22.73 1.72 10.36
C ILE A 300 22.27 2.71 11.43
N ASP A 301 22.86 3.90 11.53
CA ASP A 301 22.50 4.81 12.62
C ASP A 301 21.11 5.44 12.46
N ARG A 302 20.64 5.66 11.21
CA ARG A 302 19.37 6.36 10.92
C ARG A 302 18.41 5.62 9.99
N GLY A 303 18.93 4.78 9.10
CA GLY A 303 18.15 4.06 8.07
C GLY A 303 17.93 2.58 8.38
N TRP A 304 18.23 2.13 9.61
CA TRP A 304 18.18 0.71 9.94
C TRP A 304 16.78 0.11 9.80
N LEU A 305 15.70 0.85 10.09
CA LEU A 305 14.35 0.28 10.05
C LEU A 305 13.91 -0.06 8.61
N PRO A 306 14.01 0.86 7.62
CA PRO A 306 13.81 0.49 6.21
C PRO A 306 14.72 -0.65 5.75
N LEU A 307 16.02 -0.61 6.11
CA LEU A 307 16.99 -1.63 5.70
C LEU A 307 16.68 -3.00 6.31
N ALA A 308 16.41 -3.06 7.62
CA ALA A 308 16.02 -4.27 8.31
C ALA A 308 14.71 -4.81 7.77
N SER A 309 13.74 -3.95 7.45
CA SER A 309 12.48 -4.36 6.82
C SER A 309 12.73 -5.00 5.44
N ALA A 310 13.62 -4.42 4.63
CA ALA A 310 14.04 -4.98 3.34
C ALA A 310 14.80 -6.31 3.49
N GLY A 311 15.68 -6.44 4.49
CA GLY A 311 16.37 -7.68 4.79
C GLY A 311 15.43 -8.78 5.28
N ILE A 312 14.55 -8.46 6.24
CA ILE A 312 13.57 -9.40 6.80
C ILE A 312 12.61 -9.90 5.73
N ILE A 313 12.14 -9.03 4.81
CA ILE A 313 11.24 -9.48 3.75
C ILE A 313 11.93 -10.47 2.82
N VAL A 314 13.17 -10.18 2.39
CA VAL A 314 13.95 -11.10 1.53
C VAL A 314 14.23 -12.42 2.24
N LEU A 315 14.74 -12.35 3.48
CA LEU A 315 15.07 -13.55 4.26
C LEU A 315 13.84 -14.43 4.51
N SER A 316 12.73 -13.84 4.99
CA SER A 316 11.50 -14.59 5.27
C SER A 316 10.92 -15.27 4.02
N HIS A 317 10.99 -14.61 2.85
CA HIS A 317 10.52 -15.20 1.60
C HIS A 317 11.49 -16.22 1.02
N SER A 318 12.81 -16.10 1.28
CA SER A 318 13.81 -17.06 0.81
C SER A 318 13.59 -18.48 1.35
N TRP A 319 12.97 -18.63 2.53
CA TRP A 319 12.58 -19.93 3.09
C TRP A 319 11.35 -20.59 2.45
N ILE A 320 10.63 -19.89 1.56
CA ILE A 320 9.48 -20.43 0.84
C ILE A 320 9.98 -21.04 -0.48
N PRO A 321 9.67 -22.32 -0.80
CA PRO A 321 10.15 -22.97 -2.02
C PRO A 321 9.77 -22.23 -3.30
N HIS A 322 8.49 -21.85 -3.41
CA HIS A 322 7.96 -21.09 -4.53
C HIS A 322 8.30 -19.61 -4.38
N LYS A 323 8.92 -19.02 -5.41
CA LYS A 323 9.41 -17.65 -5.39
C LYS A 323 9.09 -16.93 -6.69
N GLU A 324 8.66 -15.69 -6.55
CA GLU A 324 8.45 -14.77 -7.66
C GLU A 324 8.92 -13.38 -7.23
N HIS A 325 9.59 -12.65 -8.12
CA HIS A 325 10.13 -11.31 -7.83
C HIS A 325 9.11 -10.36 -7.20
N ARG A 326 7.84 -10.39 -7.67
CA ARG A 326 6.75 -9.55 -7.14
C ARG A 326 6.49 -9.74 -5.64
N PHE A 327 6.84 -10.89 -5.05
CA PHE A 327 6.61 -11.13 -3.63
C PHE A 327 7.45 -10.21 -2.74
N ILE A 328 8.62 -9.80 -3.21
CA ILE A 328 9.52 -8.91 -2.46
C ILE A 328 9.47 -7.46 -2.97
N ILE A 329 8.42 -7.05 -3.70
CA ILE A 329 8.31 -5.69 -4.25
C ILE A 329 8.40 -4.61 -3.15
N LEU A 330 8.02 -4.93 -1.91
CA LEU A 330 8.23 -4.08 -0.73
C LEU A 330 9.70 -3.67 -0.51
N ALA A 331 10.66 -4.52 -0.86
CA ALA A 331 12.08 -4.20 -0.74
C ALA A 331 12.44 -2.97 -1.58
N ILE A 332 11.87 -2.82 -2.78
CA ILE A 332 12.24 -1.75 -3.73
C ILE A 332 12.12 -0.34 -3.14
N PRO A 333 10.94 0.14 -2.67
CA PRO A 333 10.84 1.49 -2.12
C PRO A 333 11.65 1.67 -0.83
N LEU A 334 11.79 0.62 0.00
CA LEU A 334 12.59 0.68 1.22
C LEU A 334 14.07 0.87 0.90
N LEU A 335 14.56 0.14 -0.10
CA LEU A 335 15.93 0.23 -0.54
C LEU A 335 16.21 1.57 -1.24
N LEU A 336 15.27 2.11 -2.02
CA LEU A 336 15.39 3.46 -2.62
C LEU A 336 15.45 4.57 -1.56
N ILE A 337 14.71 4.44 -0.45
CA ILE A 337 14.81 5.37 0.69
C ILE A 337 16.23 5.32 1.29
N VAL A 338 16.76 4.12 1.52
CA VAL A 338 18.12 3.96 2.05
C VAL A 338 19.16 4.56 1.10
N MET A 339 19.04 4.30 -0.21
CA MET A 339 19.91 4.87 -1.23
C MET A 339 19.89 6.40 -1.22
N ALA A 340 18.71 7.00 -1.09
CA ALA A 340 18.57 8.45 -0.98
C ALA A 340 19.27 9.02 0.26
N MET A 341 19.20 8.33 1.40
CA MET A 341 19.90 8.72 2.64
C MET A 341 21.42 8.63 2.49
N VAL A 342 21.92 7.58 1.82
CA VAL A 342 23.35 7.41 1.51
C VAL A 342 23.85 8.56 0.66
N LEU A 343 23.21 8.82 -0.47
CA LEU A 343 23.65 9.84 -1.42
C LEU A 343 23.63 11.25 -0.80
N ASP A 344 22.64 11.56 0.03
CA ASP A 344 22.58 12.82 0.77
C ASP A 344 23.77 13.00 1.73
N HIS A 345 24.14 11.94 2.46
CA HIS A 345 25.26 11.96 3.38
C HIS A 345 26.59 12.28 2.67
N TYR A 346 26.86 11.64 1.52
CA TYR A 346 28.06 11.89 0.72
C TYR A 346 28.05 13.24 0.00
N GLY A 347 26.89 13.68 -0.48
CA GLY A 347 26.74 14.99 -1.10
C GLY A 347 27.09 16.11 -0.11
N SER A 348 26.78 15.92 1.16
CA SER A 348 27.08 16.88 2.22
C SER A 348 28.54 16.83 2.69
N SER A 349 29.14 15.64 2.80
CA SER A 349 30.53 15.50 3.25
C SER A 349 31.55 16.10 2.28
N ARG A 350 31.32 16.00 0.96
CA ARG A 350 32.17 16.62 -0.07
C ARG A 350 32.15 18.15 -0.05
N LEU A 351 30.98 18.76 0.19
CA LEU A 351 30.85 20.22 0.30
C LEU A 351 31.59 20.77 1.53
N THR A 352 31.58 20.04 2.65
CA THR A 352 32.36 20.40 3.85
C THR A 352 33.85 20.09 3.76
N GLY A 353 34.26 19.15 2.90
CA GLY A 353 35.67 18.85 2.65
C GLY A 353 36.33 19.90 1.74
N SER A 354 35.58 20.38 0.73
CA SER A 354 36.05 21.43 -0.18
C SER A 354 36.24 22.77 0.54
N SER A 355 35.40 23.11 1.52
CA SER A 355 35.55 24.37 2.28
C SER A 355 36.70 24.36 3.28
N ARG A 356 37.23 23.17 3.67
CA ARG A 356 38.46 23.07 4.48
C ARG A 356 39.74 23.18 3.66
N LEU A 357 39.69 22.85 2.37
CA LEU A 357 40.85 22.97 1.48
C LEU A 357 41.05 24.39 0.95
N THR A 358 40.06 25.27 1.07
CA THR A 358 40.15 26.69 0.70
C THR A 358 40.27 27.63 1.90
N GLY A 359 40.51 27.11 3.11
CA GLY A 359 40.68 27.90 4.32
C GLY A 359 42.08 28.52 4.40
N SER A 360 42.24 29.71 3.82
CA SER A 360 43.33 30.62 4.19
C SER A 360 43.27 30.94 5.69
N PRO A 361 44.38 30.86 6.46
CA PRO A 361 44.38 31.24 7.86
C PRO A 361 44.42 32.77 7.98
N GLY A 362 43.33 33.33 8.49
CA GLY A 362 43.27 34.73 8.90
C GLY A 362 42.11 35.46 8.26
N LEU A 363 41.08 35.71 9.07
CA LEU A 363 40.42 37.01 9.23
C LEU A 363 39.38 36.87 10.35
N THR A 364 39.51 37.75 11.33
CA THR A 364 38.67 37.91 12.52
C THR A 364 37.22 38.23 12.15
N PRO A 365 36.23 37.97 13.04
CA PRO A 365 34.83 38.26 12.74
C PRO A 365 34.58 39.77 12.88
N GLU A 366 34.58 40.48 11.75
CA GLU A 366 34.08 41.84 11.68
C GLU A 366 32.54 41.87 11.62
N SER A 367 32.02 42.89 12.29
CA SER A 367 30.63 43.23 12.55
C SER A 367 29.69 43.18 11.33
N SER A 368 28.48 42.68 11.59
CA SER A 368 27.33 42.68 10.68
C SER A 368 26.95 44.08 10.18
N PRO A 369 26.70 44.28 8.86
CA PRO A 369 25.92 45.39 8.39
C PRO A 369 24.44 45.03 8.36
N SER A 370 23.65 45.86 9.04
CA SER A 370 22.20 45.97 8.93
C SER A 370 21.72 46.03 7.48
N SER A 371 20.82 45.13 7.08
CA SER A 371 20.03 45.30 5.85
C SER A 371 18.56 44.91 6.04
N ARG A 372 17.74 45.97 6.00
CA ARG A 372 16.32 46.08 5.60
C ARG A 372 15.33 45.03 6.12
N GLN A 373 14.54 45.48 7.10
CA GLN A 373 13.22 44.95 7.41
C GLN A 373 12.33 45.02 6.17
N HIS A 374 12.05 43.88 5.54
CA HIS A 374 10.83 43.71 4.75
C HIS A 374 9.71 43.39 5.73
N THR A 375 8.87 44.39 6.02
CA THR A 375 7.58 44.19 6.68
C THR A 375 6.67 43.41 5.75
N TRP A 376 6.59 42.10 5.98
CA TRP A 376 5.70 41.21 5.23
C TRP A 376 4.37 41.07 5.98
N ASP A 377 3.30 41.51 5.34
CA ASP A 377 1.92 41.45 5.84
C ASP A 377 1.40 39.99 5.80
N PRO A 378 1.07 39.36 6.94
CA PRO A 378 0.64 37.96 6.99
C PRO A 378 -0.79 37.72 6.47
N ARG A 379 -1.51 38.74 5.99
CA ARG A 379 -2.95 38.63 5.67
C ARG A 379 -3.29 38.42 4.20
N ARG A 380 -2.32 38.38 3.27
CA ARG A 380 -2.62 38.45 1.82
C ARG A 380 -2.25 37.27 0.93
N ILE A 381 -1.72 36.15 1.44
CA ILE A 381 -1.48 34.98 0.59
C ILE A 381 -1.96 33.71 1.30
N PHE A 382 -3.11 33.20 0.82
CA PHE A 382 -3.83 32.01 1.25
C PHE A 382 -4.61 32.15 2.57
N THR A 383 -5.83 32.66 2.45
CA THR A 383 -6.98 31.92 2.99
C THR A 383 -6.88 30.48 2.45
N PRO A 384 -6.54 29.47 3.28
CA PRO A 384 -6.86 28.13 2.86
C PRO A 384 -8.39 28.05 2.92
N LEU A 385 -9.00 27.61 1.83
CA LEU A 385 -10.31 26.97 1.87
C LEU A 385 -10.23 25.77 2.85
N LEU A 386 -10.33 26.11 4.14
CA LEU A 386 -10.86 25.33 5.24
C LEU A 386 -12.30 24.97 4.86
N GLY A 387 -12.81 23.79 5.18
CA GLY A 387 -12.28 22.76 6.05
C GLY A 387 -13.18 21.54 5.94
N THR A 388 -12.81 20.49 6.68
CA THR A 388 -13.58 19.26 6.98
C THR A 388 -14.03 18.37 5.82
N GLY A 389 -14.34 18.91 4.63
CA GLY A 389 -14.88 18.16 3.50
C GLY A 389 -13.89 17.21 2.84
N LYS A 390 -12.59 17.51 2.79
CA LYS A 390 -11.60 16.67 2.08
C LYS A 390 -11.10 15.47 2.90
N THR A 391 -10.96 15.63 4.21
CA THR A 391 -10.71 14.49 5.10
C THR A 391 -11.96 13.65 5.25
N ALA A 392 -13.15 14.27 5.30
CA ALA A 392 -14.41 13.53 5.21
C ALA A 392 -14.52 12.79 3.88
N LEU A 393 -14.22 13.41 2.73
CA LEU A 393 -14.30 12.78 1.41
C LEU A 393 -13.26 11.69 1.20
N ALA A 394 -12.03 11.85 1.70
CA ALA A 394 -11.00 10.81 1.65
C ALA A 394 -11.31 9.65 2.62
N THR A 395 -11.85 9.94 3.80
CA THR A 395 -12.30 8.91 4.76
C THR A 395 -13.59 8.24 4.28
N LEU A 396 -14.48 8.97 3.60
CA LEU A 396 -15.69 8.49 2.95
C LEU A 396 -15.32 7.66 1.71
N LEU A 397 -14.29 8.03 0.94
CA LEU A 397 -13.74 7.21 -0.13
C LEU A 397 -13.13 5.94 0.44
N VAL A 398 -12.33 6.01 1.52
CA VAL A 398 -11.79 4.83 2.22
C VAL A 398 -12.89 3.97 2.84
N LEU A 399 -13.97 4.56 3.33
CA LEU A 399 -15.17 3.86 3.81
C LEU A 399 -15.98 3.27 2.66
N ILE A 400 -16.14 3.95 1.52
CA ILE A 400 -16.81 3.43 0.30
C ILE A 400 -15.95 2.36 -0.36
N ILE A 401 -14.63 2.45 -0.25
CA ILE A 401 -13.63 1.48 -0.70
C ILE A 401 -13.58 0.25 0.23
N GLY A 402 -13.75 0.44 1.54
CA GLY A 402 -13.79 -0.63 2.54
C GLY A 402 -15.17 -1.26 2.77
N LEU A 403 -16.26 -0.53 2.48
CA LEU A 403 -17.66 -0.98 2.57
C LEU A 403 -18.30 -1.25 1.21
N GLY A 404 -17.61 -0.97 0.10
CA GLY A 404 -18.11 -1.20 -1.26
C GLY A 404 -18.50 -2.65 -1.52
N GLY A 405 -17.87 -3.60 -0.82
CA GLY A 405 -18.25 -5.01 -0.86
C GLY A 405 -19.59 -5.37 -0.20
N MET A 406 -20.24 -4.45 0.52
CA MET A 406 -21.44 -4.74 1.32
C MET A 406 -22.68 -3.94 0.90
N VAL A 407 -22.49 -2.79 0.24
CA VAL A 407 -23.61 -1.95 -0.23
C VAL A 407 -24.04 -2.31 -1.66
N LEU A 408 -23.15 -2.94 -2.44
CA LEU A 408 -23.44 -3.29 -3.82
C LEU A 408 -24.19 -4.61 -3.89
N PRO A 409 -25.48 -4.62 -4.28
CA PRO A 409 -26.22 -5.86 -4.45
C PRO A 409 -25.51 -6.66 -5.57
N PRO A 410 -24.93 -7.83 -5.28
CA PRO A 410 -24.34 -8.66 -6.32
C PRO A 410 -25.39 -8.99 -7.38
N ALA A 411 -25.02 -8.93 -8.66
CA ALA A 411 -25.94 -9.19 -9.77
C ALA A 411 -26.60 -10.59 -9.67
N GLN A 412 -25.99 -11.50 -8.91
CA GLN A 412 -26.47 -12.86 -8.69
C GLN A 412 -26.42 -13.28 -7.20
N GLY A 413 -26.40 -12.39 -6.19
CA GLY A 413 -26.20 -12.84 -4.80
C GLY A 413 -24.72 -13.09 -4.47
N VAL A 414 -24.36 -13.05 -3.17
CA VAL A 414 -23.01 -13.45 -2.72
C VAL A 414 -22.94 -14.96 -2.82
N TYR A 415 -22.08 -15.48 -3.69
CA TYR A 415 -21.81 -16.91 -3.75
C TYR A 415 -21.11 -17.31 -2.45
N ARG A 416 -21.75 -18.13 -1.60
CA ARG A 416 -21.01 -18.88 -0.59
C ARG A 416 -20.01 -19.75 -1.35
N GLY A 417 -18.71 -19.55 -1.11
CA GLY A 417 -17.77 -20.65 -1.32
C GLY A 417 -18.23 -21.86 -0.55
N PHE A 418 -17.95 -23.05 -1.07
CA PHE A 418 -18.42 -24.31 -0.50
C PHE A 418 -17.89 -24.53 0.91
N TYR A 419 -18.66 -24.13 1.93
CA TYR A 419 -18.43 -24.49 3.32
C TYR A 419 -19.50 -25.47 3.79
N GLY A 420 -19.28 -26.74 3.42
CA GLY A 420 -19.49 -27.85 4.34
C GLY A 420 -18.14 -28.19 4.96
N SER A 421 -18.13 -28.60 6.23
CA SER A 421 -16.93 -29.01 6.97
C SER A 421 -16.09 -29.98 6.11
N PRO A 422 -14.77 -29.77 5.92
CA PRO A 422 -13.95 -30.76 5.23
C PRO A 422 -14.01 -32.08 5.99
N LEU A 423 -14.61 -33.11 5.38
CA LEU A 423 -14.51 -34.48 5.90
C LEU A 423 -13.06 -34.93 5.69
N VAL A 424 -12.36 -35.19 6.79
CA VAL A 424 -11.00 -35.74 6.81
C VAL A 424 -11.00 -37.05 6.02
N GLY A 425 -10.14 -37.17 5.00
CA GLY A 425 -9.93 -38.43 4.27
C GLY A 425 -10.60 -38.58 2.89
N GLN A 426 -11.26 -37.55 2.33
CA GLN A 426 -11.75 -37.60 0.94
C GLN A 426 -10.89 -36.77 -0.03
N LEU A 427 -10.48 -37.40 -1.14
CA LEU A 427 -9.89 -36.73 -2.30
C LEU A 427 -11.01 -36.04 -3.11
N TYR A 428 -10.99 -34.71 -3.19
CA TYR A 428 -11.99 -33.95 -3.93
C TYR A 428 -11.48 -33.64 -5.35
N SER A 429 -12.19 -34.09 -6.38
CA SER A 429 -11.86 -33.78 -7.79
C SER A 429 -12.35 -32.39 -8.18
N LEU A 430 -11.59 -31.70 -9.05
CA LEU A 430 -11.87 -30.34 -9.55
C LEU A 430 -13.22 -30.20 -10.31
N THR A 431 -13.86 -31.32 -10.67
CA THR A 431 -15.05 -31.40 -11.52
C THR A 431 -16.38 -31.52 -10.77
N THR A 432 -16.39 -31.77 -9.46
CA THR A 432 -17.63 -32.18 -8.73
C THR A 432 -18.31 -31.08 -7.90
N ARG A 433 -17.87 -29.82 -7.96
CA ARG A 433 -18.45 -28.75 -7.11
C ARG A 433 -18.77 -27.45 -7.89
N GLN A 434 -20.06 -27.26 -8.24
CA GLN A 434 -20.61 -25.99 -8.77
C GLN A 434 -21.23 -25.09 -7.67
N PRO A 435 -20.79 -23.82 -7.53
CA PRO A 435 -21.23 -22.95 -6.44
C PRO A 435 -22.75 -22.75 -6.44
N THR A 436 -23.38 -22.85 -5.27
CA THR A 436 -24.82 -22.63 -5.10
C THR A 436 -25.08 -21.21 -4.60
N LEU A 437 -26.12 -20.58 -5.14
CA LEU A 437 -26.58 -19.24 -4.77
C LEU A 437 -27.13 -19.27 -3.34
N ASP A 438 -26.72 -18.34 -2.46
CA ASP A 438 -27.29 -18.22 -1.12
C ASP A 438 -28.66 -17.48 -1.19
N PRO A 439 -29.80 -18.15 -0.93
CA PRO A 439 -31.13 -17.54 -1.01
C PRO A 439 -31.38 -16.51 0.11
N THR A 440 -30.55 -16.50 1.16
CA THR A 440 -30.74 -15.68 2.37
C THR A 440 -30.44 -14.18 2.11
N PHE A 441 -29.52 -13.89 1.19
CA PHE A 441 -29.17 -12.50 0.82
C PHE A 441 -30.31 -11.76 0.10
N SER A 442 -31.20 -12.51 -0.60
CA SER A 442 -32.40 -11.94 -1.23
C SER A 442 -33.40 -11.37 -0.23
N ARG A 443 -33.38 -11.85 1.03
CA ARG A 443 -34.34 -11.43 2.07
C ARG A 443 -33.92 -10.13 2.76
N LEU A 444 -32.61 -9.89 2.92
CA LEU A 444 -32.08 -8.68 3.57
C LEU A 444 -32.36 -7.39 2.78
N PHE A 445 -32.51 -7.47 1.46
CA PHE A 445 -32.73 -6.32 0.58
C PHE A 445 -34.18 -6.15 0.09
N LYS A 446 -35.12 -7.01 0.51
CA LYS A 446 -36.55 -6.91 0.15
C LYS A 446 -37.24 -5.62 0.65
N GLY A 447 -36.63 -4.89 1.59
CA GLY A 447 -37.16 -3.63 2.12
C GLY A 447 -36.83 -2.38 1.29
N ILE A 448 -35.87 -2.46 0.35
CA ILE A 448 -35.56 -1.36 -0.56
C ILE A 448 -36.35 -1.62 -1.83
N LYS A 449 -37.41 -0.85 -2.09
CA LYS A 449 -38.19 -0.90 -3.34
C LYS A 449 -37.25 -0.66 -4.52
N CYS A 450 -36.71 -1.74 -5.07
CA CYS A 450 -36.01 -1.74 -6.34
C CYS A 450 -37.05 -1.42 -7.42
N LEU A 451 -36.81 -0.34 -8.17
CA LEU A 451 -37.51 -0.06 -9.42
C LEU A 451 -37.42 -1.29 -10.32
N ARG A 452 -38.57 -1.98 -10.44
CA ARG A 452 -38.76 -3.16 -11.26
C ARG A 452 -38.71 -2.69 -12.71
N ILE A 453 -37.54 -2.76 -13.35
CA ILE A 453 -37.46 -2.64 -14.81
C ILE A 453 -38.20 -3.85 -15.37
N SER A 454 -39.39 -3.58 -15.89
CA SER A 454 -40.23 -4.51 -16.62
C SER A 454 -39.43 -5.04 -17.82
N GLN A 455 -39.04 -6.32 -17.79
CA GLN A 455 -38.73 -7.02 -19.02
C GLN A 455 -40.03 -7.15 -19.82
N THR A 456 -40.12 -6.38 -20.89
CA THR A 456 -41.15 -6.57 -21.91
C THR A 456 -40.95 -7.93 -22.55
N LYS A 457 -41.94 -8.80 -22.29
CA LYS A 457 -42.21 -10.02 -23.04
C LYS A 457 -42.45 -9.69 -24.51
N GLY A 458 -41.91 -10.52 -25.39
CA GLY A 458 -42.59 -10.88 -26.62
C GLY A 458 -41.78 -10.65 -27.90
N VAL A 459 -41.12 -11.71 -28.37
CA VAL A 459 -41.18 -12.07 -29.79
C VAL A 459 -41.43 -13.57 -29.87
N LYS A 460 -42.65 -13.93 -30.29
CA LYS A 460 -43.02 -15.24 -30.82
C LYS A 460 -43.07 -15.10 -32.34
N ARG A 461 -42.12 -15.70 -33.04
CA ARG A 461 -42.26 -16.80 -34.01
C ARG A 461 -40.96 -16.94 -34.78
#